data_AF-A0A1H7E3T3-F1
#
_entry.id   AF-A0A1H7E3T3-F1
#
_cell.length_a   1.000
_cell.length_b   1.000
_cell.length_c   1.000
_cell.angle_alpha   90.00
_cell.angle_beta   90.00
_cell.angle_gamma   90.00
#
_symmetry.space_group_name_H-M   'P 1'
#
loop_
_entity.id
_entity.type
_entity.pdbx_description
1 polymer ?
#
loop_
_entity_poly.entity_id
_entity_poly.type
_entity_poly.pdbx_seq_one_letter_code
_entity_poly.pdbx_strand_id
1 'polypeptide(L)'
;MDSPVRLAALVVSLVGISLAGCGHSVPTRYVSLSATPTSAPFTTHGIPPVQLTAVHIPDVLDRPEVVTQVSPNRLSMNDGDRWGAPLAQMMRRTLAQDLTTRLPAGSFVLPDAPAPPDTRTLVVTVLDSEANASGTLTMQAGWTLLSGHPPRVVLARQATLTSEMTDRDAPAQAAALSRILGELADRIAESIVAR
;
A
#
# COMPACT_ATOMS: atom_id res chain seq x y z
N MET A 1 -57.20 39.87 -24.12
CA MET A 1 -56.35 40.41 -23.03
C MET A 1 -55.68 39.22 -22.35
N ASP A 2 -54.94 38.39 -23.10
CA ASP A 2 -54.67 36.99 -22.70
C ASP A 2 -53.20 36.55 -22.88
N SER A 3 -52.29 37.47 -23.25
CA SER A 3 -50.88 37.16 -23.53
C SER A 3 -49.87 37.23 -22.37
N PRO A 4 -50.04 38.01 -21.28
CA PRO A 4 -48.97 38.12 -20.26
C PRO A 4 -48.91 36.89 -19.34
N VAL A 5 -50.03 36.22 -19.11
CA VAL A 5 -50.13 35.06 -18.21
C VAL A 5 -49.50 33.81 -18.83
N ARG A 6 -49.64 33.63 -20.15
CA ARG A 6 -49.03 32.50 -20.89
C ARG A 6 -47.51 32.61 -20.99
N LEU A 7 -46.99 33.83 -21.14
CA LEU A 7 -45.55 34.08 -21.20
C LEU A 7 -44.88 33.86 -19.84
N ALA A 8 -45.52 34.32 -18.76
CA ALA A 8 -45.03 34.11 -17.39
C ALA A 8 -44.99 32.62 -17.00
N ALA A 9 -46.02 31.84 -17.37
CA ALA A 9 -46.06 30.40 -17.12
C ALA A 9 -44.94 29.63 -17.87
N LEU A 10 -44.58 30.08 -19.08
CA LEU A 10 -43.54 29.46 -19.88
C LEU A 10 -42.13 29.74 -19.32
N VAL A 11 -41.89 30.95 -18.80
CA VAL A 11 -40.62 31.34 -18.15
C VAL A 11 -40.42 30.59 -16.82
N VAL A 12 -41.48 30.45 -16.01
CA VAL A 12 -41.41 29.67 -14.75
C VAL A 12 -41.12 28.19 -15.02
N SER A 13 -41.67 27.64 -16.11
CA SER A 13 -41.45 26.24 -16.49
C SER A 13 -40.02 25.98 -16.99
N LEU A 14 -39.40 26.96 -17.68
CA LEU A 14 -38.02 26.84 -18.18
C LEU A 14 -36.97 26.95 -17.05
N VAL A 15 -37.23 27.77 -16.03
CA VAL A 15 -36.37 27.87 -14.84
C VAL A 15 -36.42 26.57 -14.02
N GLY A 16 -37.58 25.92 -13.91
CA GLY A 16 -37.73 24.66 -13.17
C GLY A 16 -36.91 23.47 -13.72
N ILE A 17 -36.69 23.41 -15.04
CA ILE A 17 -35.91 22.33 -15.68
C ILE A 17 -34.40 22.54 -15.50
N SER A 18 -33.94 23.78 -15.29
CA SER A 18 -32.52 24.09 -15.11
C SER A 18 -31.94 23.66 -13.75
N LEU A 19 -32.78 23.28 -12.77
CA LEU A 19 -32.34 22.78 -11.46
C LEU A 19 -32.24 21.24 -11.37
N ALA A 20 -32.55 20.49 -12.44
CA ALA A 20 -32.42 19.03 -12.45
C ALA A 20 -30.99 18.53 -12.76
N GLY A 21 -30.00 19.42 -12.80
CA GLY A 21 -28.58 19.10 -12.89
C GLY A 21 -27.95 18.78 -11.53
N CYS A 22 -28.60 17.98 -10.69
CA CYS A 22 -28.05 17.58 -9.40
C CYS A 22 -26.98 16.50 -9.61
N GLY A 23 -25.76 16.82 -9.19
CA GLY A 23 -24.52 16.11 -9.45
C GLY A 23 -24.58 14.61 -9.16
N HIS A 24 -24.27 13.82 -10.19
CA HIS A 24 -23.92 12.41 -10.03
C HIS A 24 -22.44 12.33 -9.64
N SER A 25 -22.14 12.43 -8.34
CA SER A 25 -20.79 12.23 -7.84
C SER A 25 -20.42 10.75 -7.92
N VAL A 26 -19.26 10.43 -8.50
CA VAL A 26 -18.75 9.05 -8.56
C VAL A 26 -18.65 8.48 -7.14
N PRO A 27 -19.22 7.28 -6.86
CA PRO A 27 -19.11 6.67 -5.53
C PRO A 27 -17.65 6.43 -5.14
N THR A 28 -17.26 6.89 -3.95
CA THR A 28 -15.93 6.62 -3.41
C THR A 28 -15.85 5.21 -2.84
N ARG A 29 -14.85 4.43 -3.28
CA ARG A 29 -14.52 3.09 -2.84
C ARG A 29 -13.16 3.11 -2.15
N TYR A 30 -13.02 2.35 -1.08
CA TYR A 30 -11.78 2.25 -0.33
C TYR A 30 -11.19 0.85 -0.48
N VAL A 31 -9.89 0.78 -0.76
CA VAL A 31 -9.14 -0.47 -0.85
C VAL A 31 -8.14 -0.60 0.29
N SER A 32 -7.87 -1.83 0.69
CA SER A 32 -6.94 -2.17 1.77
C SER A 32 -5.91 -3.20 1.34
N LEU A 33 -4.78 -3.23 2.04
CA LEU A 33 -3.77 -4.28 1.90
C LEU A 33 -4.03 -5.37 2.93
N SER A 34 -3.79 -6.62 2.54
CA SER A 34 -3.98 -7.80 3.39
C SER A 34 -2.69 -8.58 3.50
N ALA A 35 -2.37 -9.04 4.72
CA ALA A 35 -1.27 -9.97 4.92
C ALA A 35 -1.51 -11.27 4.15
N THR A 36 -0.44 -11.86 3.64
CA THR A 36 -0.48 -13.12 2.91
C THR A 36 0.06 -14.25 3.77
N PRO A 37 -0.62 -15.41 3.86
CA PRO A 37 -0.12 -16.52 4.64
C PRO A 37 1.21 -17.03 4.07
N THR A 38 2.18 -17.29 4.95
CA THR A 38 3.42 -17.96 4.55
C THR A 38 3.18 -19.46 4.35
N SER A 39 3.82 -20.06 3.33
CA SER A 39 3.79 -21.51 3.14
C SER A 39 4.84 -22.25 3.98
N ALA A 40 5.82 -21.56 4.56
CA ALA A 40 6.92 -22.17 5.30
C ALA A 40 7.45 -21.22 6.40
N PRO A 41 6.80 -21.18 7.58
CA PRO A 41 7.32 -20.39 8.69
C PRO A 41 8.64 -20.97 9.22
N PHE A 42 9.59 -20.11 9.60
CA PHE A 42 10.82 -20.57 10.23
C PHE A 42 10.54 -21.03 11.67
N THR A 43 10.86 -22.28 11.97
CA THR A 43 10.70 -22.89 13.31
C THR A 43 12.01 -22.96 14.11
N THR A 44 13.10 -22.42 13.55
CA THR A 44 14.41 -22.39 14.21
C THR A 44 14.34 -21.66 15.55
N HIS A 45 15.04 -22.17 16.56
CA HIS A 45 15.18 -21.47 17.83
C HIS A 45 16.19 -20.32 17.72
N GLY A 46 15.76 -19.12 18.15
CA GLY A 46 16.63 -18.09 18.71
C GLY A 46 17.34 -17.16 17.73
N ILE A 47 16.59 -16.26 17.08
CA ILE A 47 17.17 -15.01 16.56
C ILE A 47 16.94 -13.87 17.57
N PRO A 48 17.82 -12.86 17.65
CA PRO A 48 17.54 -11.66 18.43
C PRO A 48 16.23 -10.99 17.99
N PRO A 49 15.50 -10.31 18.88
CA PRO A 49 14.25 -9.65 18.52
C PRO A 49 14.45 -8.69 17.36
N VAL A 50 13.48 -8.60 16.46
CA VAL A 50 13.49 -7.70 15.30
C VAL A 50 12.25 -6.83 15.33
N GLN A 51 12.42 -5.53 15.19
CA GLN A 51 11.30 -4.59 15.07
C GLN A 51 11.32 -3.87 13.73
N LEU A 52 10.20 -3.92 12.99
CA LEU A 52 9.97 -3.06 11.83
C LEU A 52 9.64 -1.65 12.31
N THR A 53 10.59 -0.73 12.15
CA THR A 53 10.43 0.65 12.62
C THR A 53 9.82 1.56 11.56
N ALA A 54 10.26 1.43 10.32
CA ALA A 54 9.82 2.27 9.22
C ALA A 54 9.68 1.51 7.90
N VAL A 55 8.67 1.92 7.12
CA VAL A 55 8.55 1.65 5.69
C VAL A 55 8.48 3.03 5.01
N HIS A 56 9.55 3.40 4.32
CA HIS A 56 9.59 4.62 3.53
C HIS A 56 9.13 4.33 2.11
N ILE A 57 8.30 5.21 1.54
CA ILE A 57 7.86 5.13 0.16
C ILE A 57 7.96 6.52 -0.49
N PRO A 58 8.05 6.61 -1.84
CA PRO A 58 7.97 7.89 -2.54
C PRO A 58 6.64 8.61 -2.28
N ASP A 59 6.68 9.93 -2.07
CA ASP A 59 5.50 10.77 -1.80
C ASP A 59 4.44 10.75 -2.92
N VAL A 60 4.83 10.34 -4.13
CA VAL A 60 3.90 10.14 -5.24
C VAL A 60 3.01 8.91 -5.03
N LEU A 61 3.48 7.91 -4.29
CA LEU A 61 2.73 6.71 -3.93
C LEU A 61 1.89 6.92 -2.65
N ASP A 62 2.35 7.76 -1.71
CA ASP A 62 1.65 8.02 -0.44
C ASP A 62 0.52 9.04 -0.58
N ARG A 63 -0.36 8.82 -1.54
CA ARG A 63 -1.54 9.65 -1.82
C ARG A 63 -2.81 8.96 -1.32
N PRO A 64 -3.89 9.71 -1.02
CA PRO A 64 -5.18 9.10 -0.75
C PRO A 64 -5.74 8.32 -1.95
N GLU A 65 -5.48 8.78 -3.17
CA GLU A 65 -5.93 8.17 -4.41
C GLU A 65 -5.09 6.95 -4.78
N VAL A 66 -5.73 5.93 -5.36
CA VAL A 66 -5.00 4.81 -5.95
C VAL A 66 -4.45 5.25 -7.31
N VAL A 67 -3.13 5.40 -7.38
CA VAL A 67 -2.44 5.87 -8.58
C VAL A 67 -2.14 4.69 -9.50
N THR A 68 -2.51 4.81 -10.77
CA THR A 68 -2.16 3.85 -11.83
C THR A 68 -1.36 4.55 -12.92
N GLN A 69 -0.25 3.96 -13.36
CA GLN A 69 0.51 4.48 -14.48
C GLN A 69 -0.07 3.97 -15.79
N VAL A 70 -0.53 4.89 -16.64
CA VAL A 70 -1.16 4.55 -17.93
C VAL A 70 -0.19 4.62 -19.10
N SER A 71 0.88 5.40 -18.98
CA SER A 71 2.00 5.43 -19.93
C SER A 71 3.26 5.96 -19.23
N PRO A 72 4.46 5.88 -19.85
CA PRO A 72 5.64 6.56 -19.31
C PRO A 72 5.32 8.03 -19.02
N ASN A 73 5.64 8.48 -17.81
CA ASN A 73 5.39 9.85 -17.33
C ASN A 73 3.89 10.27 -17.29
N ARG A 74 2.94 9.33 -17.34
CA ARG A 74 1.50 9.63 -17.22
C ARG A 74 0.85 8.76 -16.17
N LEU A 75 0.39 9.41 -15.12
CA LEU A 75 -0.43 8.83 -14.07
C LEU A 75 -1.91 9.09 -14.39
N SER A 76 -2.74 8.09 -14.15
CA SER A 76 -4.19 8.19 -14.10
C SER A 76 -4.63 7.97 -12.67
N MET A 77 -5.50 8.84 -12.20
CA MET A 77 -6.15 8.73 -10.89
C MET A 77 -7.63 8.48 -11.18
N ASN A 78 -8.19 7.42 -10.62
CA ASN A 78 -9.63 7.26 -10.61
C ASN A 78 -10.18 7.99 -9.39
N ASP A 79 -10.96 9.07 -9.60
CA ASP A 79 -11.51 9.88 -8.51
C ASP A 79 -12.37 9.08 -7.51
N GLY A 80 -12.84 7.90 -7.94
CA GLY A 80 -13.62 6.98 -7.13
C GLY A 80 -12.81 6.05 -6.22
N ASP A 81 -11.52 5.78 -6.47
CA ASP A 81 -10.79 4.74 -5.72
C ASP A 81 -9.70 5.32 -4.82
N ARG A 82 -9.80 5.03 -3.52
CA ARG A 82 -8.90 5.55 -2.49
C ARG A 82 -8.30 4.45 -1.64
N TRP A 83 -7.10 4.67 -1.13
CA TRP A 83 -6.55 3.85 -0.05
C TRP A 83 -7.32 4.09 1.24
N GLY A 84 -7.55 3.04 2.02
CA GLY A 84 -8.25 3.14 3.31
C GLY A 84 -7.49 3.91 4.40
N ALA A 85 -6.21 4.19 4.20
CA ALA A 85 -5.31 4.96 5.05
C ALA A 85 -4.08 5.40 4.21
N PRO A 86 -3.13 6.20 4.73
CA PRO A 86 -1.87 6.45 4.04
C PRO A 86 -1.18 5.14 3.66
N LEU A 87 -0.75 5.03 2.41
CA LEU A 87 -0.22 3.80 1.85
C LEU A 87 1.01 3.31 2.63
N ALA A 88 1.89 4.22 3.05
CA ALA A 88 3.06 3.88 3.86
C ALA A 88 2.66 3.18 5.17
N GLN A 89 1.61 3.67 5.84
CA GLN A 89 1.09 3.08 7.07
C GLN A 89 0.49 1.70 6.81
N MET A 90 -0.25 1.55 5.72
CA MET A 90 -0.85 0.28 5.32
C MET A 90 0.23 -0.76 4.99
N MET A 91 1.26 -0.39 4.23
CA MET A 91 2.39 -1.26 3.91
C MET A 91 3.15 -1.67 5.17
N ARG A 92 3.43 -0.73 6.10
CA ARG A 92 4.08 -1.05 7.39
C ARG A 92 3.28 -2.06 8.21
N ARG A 93 1.96 -1.88 8.30
CA ARG A 93 1.07 -2.78 9.04
C ARG A 93 1.01 -4.16 8.39
N THR A 94 0.78 -4.22 7.09
CA THR A 94 0.69 -5.48 6.34
C THR A 94 2.01 -6.26 6.41
N LEU A 95 3.14 -5.58 6.18
CA LEU A 95 4.45 -6.21 6.28
C LEU A 95 4.77 -6.71 7.70
N ALA A 96 4.37 -5.97 8.74
CA ALA A 96 4.51 -6.43 10.12
C ALA A 96 3.69 -7.69 10.41
N GLN A 97 2.45 -7.77 9.91
CA GLN A 97 1.62 -8.96 10.01
C GLN A 97 2.26 -10.15 9.28
N ASP A 98 2.77 -9.93 8.07
CA ASP A 98 3.47 -10.96 7.30
C ASP A 98 4.70 -11.49 8.04
N LEU A 99 5.55 -10.59 8.56
CA LEU A 99 6.77 -10.94 9.31
C LEU A 99 6.47 -11.66 10.62
N THR A 100 5.37 -11.31 11.31
CA THR A 100 4.94 -11.99 12.54
C THR A 100 4.70 -13.48 12.32
N THR A 101 4.20 -13.85 11.14
CA THR A 101 3.92 -15.26 10.79
C THR A 101 5.12 -16.00 10.20
N ARG A 102 6.13 -15.27 9.70
CA ARG A 102 7.29 -15.83 8.99
C ARG A 102 8.52 -16.01 9.87
N LEU A 103 8.73 -15.11 10.83
CA LEU A 103 9.83 -15.18 11.78
C LEU A 103 9.51 -16.15 12.93
N PRO A 104 10.55 -16.69 13.61
CA PRO A 104 10.34 -17.55 14.78
C PRO A 104 9.43 -16.90 15.83
N ALA A 105 8.58 -17.70 16.46
CA ALA A 105 7.63 -17.21 17.46
C ALA A 105 8.33 -16.40 18.56
N GLY A 106 7.81 -15.20 18.85
CA GLY A 106 8.37 -14.29 19.87
C GLY A 106 9.59 -13.48 19.42
N SER A 107 10.10 -13.67 18.20
CA SER A 107 11.24 -12.90 17.69
C SER A 107 10.84 -11.58 17.00
N PHE A 108 9.59 -11.42 16.57
CA PHE A 108 9.12 -10.17 15.98
C PHE A 108 8.48 -9.28 17.03
N VAL A 109 8.98 -8.05 17.16
CA VAL A 109 8.41 -7.00 18.01
C VAL A 109 7.47 -6.16 17.15
N LEU A 110 6.23 -5.99 17.61
CA LEU A 110 5.23 -5.20 16.88
C LEU A 110 5.71 -3.76 16.66
N PRO A 111 5.32 -3.11 15.55
CA PRO A 111 5.55 -1.69 15.35
C PRO A 111 5.05 -0.87 16.54
N ASP A 112 5.80 0.16 16.91
CA ASP A 112 5.49 1.11 18.00
C ASP A 112 5.42 0.52 19.43
N ALA A 113 5.58 -0.80 19.58
CA ALA A 113 5.73 -1.43 20.88
C ALA A 113 7.12 -1.13 21.50
N PRO A 114 7.24 -1.09 22.84
CA PRO A 114 8.54 -0.99 23.49
C PRO A 114 9.48 -2.14 23.06
N ALA A 115 10.66 -1.79 22.57
CA ALA A 115 11.67 -2.74 22.14
C ALA A 115 12.43 -3.31 23.35
N PRO A 116 12.50 -4.64 23.54
CA PRO A 116 13.41 -5.25 24.51
C PRO A 116 14.88 -4.89 24.22
N PRO A 117 15.80 -5.09 25.19
CA PRO A 117 17.23 -5.00 24.95
C PRO A 117 17.66 -5.86 23.75
N ASP A 118 18.69 -5.40 23.04
CA ASP A 118 19.27 -6.07 21.87
C ASP A 118 18.33 -6.26 20.66
N THR A 119 17.17 -5.59 20.65
CA THR A 119 16.27 -5.58 19.50
C THR A 119 16.96 -4.97 18.28
N ARG A 120 17.04 -5.75 17.20
CA ARG A 120 17.51 -5.31 15.89
C ARG A 120 16.43 -4.45 15.23
N THR A 121 16.87 -3.34 14.64
CA THR A 121 15.98 -2.40 13.94
C THR A 121 15.94 -2.72 12.45
N LEU A 122 14.75 -3.03 11.93
CA LEU A 122 14.48 -3.23 10.52
C LEU A 122 13.89 -1.94 9.93
N VAL A 123 14.50 -1.45 8.85
CA VAL A 123 14.01 -0.33 8.03
C VAL A 123 13.84 -0.83 6.61
N VAL A 124 12.69 -0.55 6.01
CA VAL A 124 12.37 -0.86 4.62
C VAL A 124 12.18 0.43 3.84
N THR A 125 12.64 0.46 2.60
CA THR A 125 12.50 1.60 1.69
C THR A 125 12.04 1.08 0.34
N VAL A 126 10.85 1.47 -0.07
CA VAL A 126 10.37 1.31 -1.45
C VAL A 126 11.04 2.39 -2.27
N LEU A 127 11.74 1.98 -3.33
CA LEU A 127 12.42 2.87 -4.26
C LEU A 127 11.47 3.27 -5.39
N ASP A 128 10.68 2.30 -5.85
CA ASP A 128 9.75 2.46 -6.95
C ASP A 128 8.65 1.39 -6.90
N SER A 129 7.46 1.71 -7.43
CA SER A 129 6.36 0.77 -7.58
C SER A 129 5.44 1.21 -8.72
N GLU A 130 5.42 0.43 -9.80
CA GLU A 130 4.68 0.76 -11.01
C GLU A 130 3.87 -0.44 -11.50
N ALA A 131 2.60 -0.19 -11.85
CA ALA A 131 1.78 -1.12 -12.61
C ALA A 131 1.97 -0.81 -14.10
N ASN A 132 2.45 -1.79 -14.86
CA ASN A 132 2.68 -1.59 -16.29
C ASN A 132 1.42 -1.88 -17.12
N ALA A 133 1.48 -1.55 -18.41
CA ALA A 133 0.38 -1.77 -19.35
C ALA A 133 0.11 -3.26 -19.66
N SER A 134 0.93 -4.22 -19.22
CA SER A 134 0.62 -5.66 -19.33
C SER A 134 -0.19 -6.19 -18.15
N GLY A 135 -0.43 -5.37 -17.12
CA GLY A 135 -1.11 -5.79 -15.90
C GLY A 135 -0.16 -6.38 -14.87
N THR A 136 1.15 -6.11 -14.96
CA THR A 136 2.13 -6.58 -13.96
C THR A 136 2.52 -5.41 -13.06
N LEU A 137 2.35 -5.58 -11.75
CA LEU A 137 2.85 -4.66 -10.73
C LEU A 137 4.30 -5.03 -10.42
N THR A 138 5.21 -4.06 -10.52
CA THR A 138 6.64 -4.22 -10.17
C THR A 138 6.99 -3.27 -9.05
N MET A 139 7.64 -3.77 -8.01
CA MET A 139 8.12 -2.96 -6.88
C MET A 139 9.62 -3.19 -6.66
N GLN A 140 10.37 -2.11 -6.55
CA GLN A 140 11.76 -2.14 -6.12
C GLN A 140 11.84 -1.71 -4.65
N ALA A 141 12.43 -2.54 -3.80
CA ALA A 141 12.56 -2.23 -2.38
C ALA A 141 13.91 -2.67 -1.81
N GLY A 142 14.44 -1.86 -0.91
CA GLY A 142 15.59 -2.15 -0.08
C GLY A 142 15.20 -2.34 1.38
N TRP A 143 15.97 -3.15 2.12
CA TRP A 143 15.83 -3.26 3.56
C TRP A 143 17.20 -3.33 4.25
N THR A 144 17.25 -2.73 5.42
CA THR A 144 18.44 -2.66 6.26
C THR A 144 18.11 -3.16 7.66
N LEU A 145 18.97 -4.01 8.21
CA LEU A 145 18.94 -4.44 9.60
C LEU A 145 20.08 -3.77 10.36
N LEU A 146 19.73 -3.11 11.46
CA LEU A 146 20.64 -2.43 12.36
C LEU A 146 20.68 -3.17 13.70
N SER A 147 21.84 -3.19 14.36
CA SER A 147 22.02 -3.79 15.68
C SER A 147 22.99 -2.98 16.55
N GLY A 148 22.88 -3.13 17.86
CA GLY A 148 23.79 -2.55 18.85
C GLY A 148 23.54 -1.08 19.18
N HIS A 149 24.29 -0.59 20.17
CA HIS A 149 24.28 0.81 20.60
C HIS A 149 25.71 1.36 20.65
N PRO A 150 26.11 2.29 19.75
CA PRO A 150 25.31 2.93 18.71
C PRO A 150 24.91 1.98 17.56
N PRO A 151 23.82 2.29 16.79
CA PRO A 151 23.35 1.43 15.70
C PRO A 151 24.43 1.18 14.65
N ARG A 152 24.53 -0.07 14.17
CA ARG A 152 25.41 -0.50 13.08
C ARG A 152 24.64 -1.36 12.09
N VAL A 153 24.86 -1.14 10.80
CA VAL A 153 24.29 -1.97 9.72
C VAL A 153 24.91 -3.36 9.81
N VAL A 154 24.07 -4.37 10.03
CA VAL A 154 24.47 -5.78 10.01
C VAL A 154 24.03 -6.49 8.73
N LEU A 155 23.02 -5.95 8.04
CA LEU A 155 22.52 -6.45 6.77
C LEU A 155 21.95 -5.29 5.96
N ALA A 156 22.24 -5.28 4.65
CA ALA A 156 21.55 -4.47 3.66
C ALA A 156 21.30 -5.32 2.41
N ARG A 157 20.09 -5.25 1.87
CA ARG A 157 19.64 -5.99 0.70
C ARG A 157 18.65 -5.15 -0.11
N GLN A 158 18.48 -5.53 -1.36
CA GLN A 158 17.48 -4.96 -2.26
C GLN A 158 16.91 -6.07 -3.15
N ALA A 159 15.67 -5.93 -3.56
CA ALA A 159 15.01 -6.82 -4.50
C ALA A 159 14.07 -6.04 -5.43
N THR A 160 13.85 -6.59 -6.61
CA THR A 160 12.74 -6.25 -7.50
C THR A 160 11.74 -7.39 -7.45
N LEU A 161 10.50 -7.07 -7.12
CA LEU A 161 9.41 -8.02 -6.91
C LEU A 161 8.31 -7.72 -7.91
N THR A 162 7.65 -8.76 -8.40
CA THR A 162 6.61 -8.63 -9.43
C THR A 162 5.39 -9.46 -9.09
N SER A 163 4.20 -8.94 -9.41
CA SER A 163 2.96 -9.67 -9.23
C SER A 163 1.96 -9.32 -10.32
N GLU A 164 1.37 -10.34 -10.94
CA GLU A 164 0.35 -10.17 -11.98
C GLU A 164 -0.96 -9.67 -11.40
N MET A 165 -1.51 -8.59 -11.91
CA MET A 165 -2.82 -8.07 -11.55
C MET A 165 -3.91 -8.81 -12.36
N THR A 166 -4.99 -9.20 -11.69
CA THR A 166 -6.12 -9.88 -12.36
C THR A 166 -6.95 -8.95 -13.23
N ASP A 167 -6.92 -7.65 -12.93
CA ASP A 167 -7.55 -6.57 -13.68
C ASP A 167 -6.73 -5.28 -13.49
N ARG A 168 -7.08 -4.20 -14.18
CA ARG A 168 -6.44 -2.87 -14.07
C ARG A 168 -7.24 -1.93 -13.18
N ASP A 169 -7.71 -2.44 -12.05
CA ASP A 169 -8.48 -1.70 -11.08
C ASP A 169 -7.77 -1.63 -9.72
N ALA A 170 -8.27 -0.76 -8.84
CA ALA A 170 -7.70 -0.56 -7.52
C ALA A 170 -7.69 -1.83 -6.65
N PRO A 171 -8.76 -2.66 -6.62
CA PRO A 171 -8.74 -3.95 -5.91
C PRO A 171 -7.65 -4.90 -6.40
N ALA A 172 -7.46 -5.05 -7.73
CA ALA A 172 -6.43 -5.91 -8.28
C ALA A 172 -5.02 -5.38 -7.98
N GLN A 173 -4.82 -4.05 -8.01
CA GLN A 173 -3.56 -3.42 -7.62
C GLN A 173 -3.24 -3.65 -6.14
N ALA A 174 -4.23 -3.49 -5.25
CA ALA A 174 -4.10 -3.75 -3.83
C ALA A 174 -3.77 -5.23 -3.54
N ALA A 175 -4.40 -6.17 -4.26
CA ALA A 175 -4.13 -7.60 -4.15
C ALA A 175 -2.73 -7.98 -4.67
N ALA A 176 -2.27 -7.38 -5.77
CA ALA A 176 -0.90 -7.55 -6.28
C ALA A 176 0.13 -6.99 -5.29
N LEU A 177 -0.10 -5.79 -4.74
CA LEU A 177 0.80 -5.20 -3.75
C LEU A 177 0.86 -6.01 -2.45
N SER A 178 -0.28 -6.57 -2.02
CA SER A 178 -0.34 -7.49 -0.88
C SER A 178 0.55 -8.73 -1.08
N ARG A 179 0.53 -9.34 -2.27
CA ARG A 179 1.41 -10.47 -2.63
C ARG A 179 2.88 -10.08 -2.68
N ILE A 180 3.20 -8.92 -3.25
CA ILE A 180 4.56 -8.37 -3.27
C ILE A 180 5.09 -8.17 -1.84
N LEU A 181 4.28 -7.65 -0.92
CA LEU A 181 4.69 -7.49 0.49
C LEU A 181 4.89 -8.84 1.19
N GLY A 182 4.07 -9.83 0.86
CA GLY A 182 4.28 -11.22 1.29
C GLY A 182 5.64 -11.77 0.88
N GLU A 183 5.99 -11.65 -0.41
CA GLU A 183 7.28 -12.10 -0.93
C GLU A 183 8.45 -11.30 -0.34
N LEU A 184 8.27 -9.98 -0.15
CA LEU A 184 9.26 -9.15 0.54
C LEU A 184 9.49 -9.65 1.97
N ALA A 185 8.42 -10.00 2.69
CA ALA A 185 8.52 -10.55 4.03
C ALA A 185 9.26 -11.89 4.06
N ASP A 186 9.04 -12.76 3.07
CA ASP A 186 9.77 -14.02 2.91
C ASP A 186 11.28 -13.76 2.73
N ARG A 187 11.65 -12.85 1.83
CA ARG A 187 13.07 -12.48 1.59
C ARG A 187 13.72 -11.83 2.80
N ILE A 188 12.99 -10.98 3.52
CA ILE A 188 13.45 -10.37 4.77
C ILE A 188 13.69 -11.46 5.81
N ALA A 189 12.72 -12.34 6.04
CA ALA A 189 12.82 -13.41 7.03
C ALA A 189 14.01 -14.35 6.74
N GLU A 190 14.16 -14.79 5.49
CA GLU A 190 15.30 -15.60 5.04
C GLU A 190 16.63 -14.89 5.31
N SER A 191 16.73 -13.61 4.97
CA SER A 191 17.96 -12.83 5.16
C SER A 191 18.33 -12.58 6.63
N ILE A 192 17.33 -12.60 7.53
CA ILE A 192 17.52 -12.45 8.98
C ILE A 192 17.92 -13.79 9.62
N VAL A 193 17.29 -14.89 9.21
CA VAL A 193 17.53 -16.23 9.80
C VAL A 193 18.84 -16.85 9.32
N ALA A 194 19.32 -16.51 8.11
CA ALA A 194 20.61 -16.98 7.60
C ALA A 194 21.85 -16.37 8.29
N ARG A 195 21.67 -15.59 9.36
CA ARG A 195 22.69 -14.82 10.07
C ARG A 195 22.73 -15.15 11.56
#